data_AF-A0A844MXG5-F1
#
_entry.id   AF-A0A844MXG5-F1
#
_cell.length_a   1.000
_cell.length_b   1.000
_cell.length_c   1.000
_cell.angle_alpha   90.00
_cell.angle_beta   90.00
_cell.angle_gamma   90.00
#
_symmetry.space_group_name_H-M   'P 1'
#
loop_
_entity.id
_entity.type
_entity.pdbx_description
1 polymer ?
#
loop_
_entity_poly.entity_id
_entity_poly.type
_entity_poly.pdbx_seq_one_letter_code
_entity_poly.pdbx_strand_id
1 'polypeptide(L)'
;MTVAIAAINSDYSVIIPIHDYLRYLENKNYSLNTIKAYARNLKLYWEFLQEIGIDWTQITILNLSEFIHWLKTDFSREVLKPRNNMTFSIG
;
A
#
# COMPACT_ATOMS: atom_id res chain seq x y z
N MET A 1 20.19 12.69 -3.20
CA MET A 1 19.55 12.34 -1.91
C MET A 1 18.44 11.36 -2.19
N THR A 2 18.57 10.12 -1.75
CA THR A 2 17.54 9.09 -1.93
C THR A 2 16.41 9.36 -0.93
N VAL A 3 15.20 9.60 -1.44
CA VAL A 3 14.01 9.81 -0.60
C VAL A 3 13.49 8.43 -0.22
N ALA A 4 13.70 8.01 1.03
CA ALA A 4 13.20 6.73 1.51
C ALA A 4 11.66 6.75 1.53
N ILE A 5 11.01 5.93 0.70
CA ILE A 5 9.56 5.76 0.70
C ILE A 5 9.23 4.63 1.68
N ALA A 6 8.57 4.97 2.79
CA ALA A 6 8.03 4.01 3.74
C ALA A 6 6.51 3.88 3.60
N ALA A 7 6.00 2.66 3.58
CA ALA A 7 4.58 2.38 3.73
C ALA A 7 4.24 2.28 5.22
N ILE A 8 3.24 3.05 5.64
CA ILE A 8 2.88 3.25 7.04
C ILE A 8 1.41 2.86 7.25
N ASN A 9 1.17 2.07 8.29
CA ASN A 9 -0.15 1.69 8.81
C ASN A 9 -0.89 2.88 9.46
N SER A 10 -2.15 2.67 9.83
CA SER A 10 -2.96 3.68 10.55
C SER A 10 -2.45 4.01 11.95
N ASP A 11 -1.67 3.12 12.57
CA ASP A 11 -1.02 3.27 13.87
C ASP A 11 0.39 3.88 13.78
N TYR A 12 0.77 4.42 12.61
CA TYR A 12 2.11 4.93 12.31
C TYR A 12 3.24 3.90 12.31
N SER A 13 2.93 2.59 12.37
CA SER A 13 3.93 1.54 12.23
C SER A 13 4.35 1.34 10.77
N VAL A 14 5.64 1.03 10.55
CA VAL A 14 6.17 0.72 9.23
C VAL A 14 5.75 -0.69 8.82
N ILE A 15 5.20 -0.83 7.63
CA ILE A 15 4.90 -2.12 7.03
C ILE A 15 6.18 -2.68 6.43
N ILE A 16 6.94 -3.44 7.24
CA ILE A 16 8.29 -3.93 6.88
C ILE A 16 8.32 -4.63 5.52
N PRO A 17 7.41 -5.57 5.17
CA PRO A 17 7.46 -6.26 3.88
C PRO A 17 7.32 -5.31 2.68
N ILE A 18 6.48 -4.28 2.80
CA ILE A 18 6.30 -3.28 1.74
C ILE A 18 7.52 -2.37 1.66
N HIS A 19 8.03 -1.91 2.80
CA HIS A 19 9.24 -1.08 2.85
C HIS A 19 10.44 -1.76 2.18
N ASP A 20 10.68 -3.04 2.51
CA ASP A 20 11.79 -3.80 1.92
C ASP A 20 11.65 -3.97 0.41
N TYR A 21 10.42 -4.18 -0.08
CA TYR A 21 10.14 -4.24 -1.50
C TYR A 21 10.33 -2.89 -2.21
N LEU A 22 9.91 -1.77 -1.59
CA LEU A 22 10.12 -0.44 -2.16
C LEU A 22 11.60 -0.09 -2.24
N ARG A 23 12.39 -0.44 -1.21
CA ARG A 23 13.84 -0.29 -1.21
C ARG A 23 14.50 -1.11 -2.32
N TYR A 24 13.98 -2.32 -2.58
CA TYR A 24 14.42 -3.12 -3.72
C TYR A 24 14.15 -2.42 -5.06
N LEU A 25 12.98 -1.79 -5.24
CA LEU A 25 12.67 -1.02 -6.46
C LEU A 25 13.58 0.21 -6.62
N GLU A 26 13.91 0.90 -5.53
CA GLU A 26 14.88 2.01 -5.53
C GLU A 26 16.26 1.52 -6.00
N ASN A 27 16.74 0.39 -5.47
CA ASN A 27 18.01 -0.21 -5.85
C ASN A 27 18.05 -0.68 -7.32
N LYS A 28 16.89 -0.89 -7.93
CA LYS A 28 16.74 -1.23 -9.35
C LYS A 28 16.61 -0.01 -10.25
N ASN A 29 16.80 1.21 -9.70
CA ASN A 29 16.70 2.49 -10.41
C ASN A 29 15.33 2.72 -11.08
N TYR A 30 14.25 2.17 -10.51
CA TYR A 30 12.90 2.54 -10.95
C TYR A 30 12.65 4.03 -10.69
N SER A 31 11.81 4.65 -11.52
CA SER A 31 11.47 6.06 -11.35
C SER A 31 10.73 6.28 -10.02
N LEU A 32 10.96 7.44 -9.38
CA LEU A 32 10.26 7.79 -8.14
C LEU A 32 8.73 7.74 -8.29
N ASN A 33 8.20 8.10 -9.46
CA ASN A 33 6.78 8.01 -9.76
C ASN A 33 6.28 6.57 -9.75
N THR A 34 7.07 5.66 -10.32
CA THR A 34 6.78 4.23 -10.29
C THR A 34 6.77 3.73 -8.85
N ILE A 35 7.80 4.03 -8.06
CA ILE A 35 7.90 3.57 -6.67
C ILE A 35 6.74 4.11 -5.82
N LYS A 36 6.36 5.39 -6.00
CA LYS A 36 5.17 5.97 -5.37
C LYS A 36 3.87 5.28 -5.78
N ALA A 37 3.73 4.88 -7.04
CA ALA A 37 2.56 4.14 -7.51
C ALA A 37 2.50 2.74 -6.88
N TYR A 38 3.63 2.03 -6.81
CA TYR A 38 3.73 0.74 -6.11
C TYR A 38 3.39 0.89 -4.62
N ALA A 39 3.95 1.90 -3.93
CA ALA A 39 3.68 2.14 -2.52
C ALA A 39 2.19 2.34 -2.24
N ARG A 40 1.50 3.12 -3.09
CA ARG A 40 0.05 3.32 -3.00
C ARG A 40 -0.73 2.02 -3.14
N ASN A 41 -0.45 1.26 -4.19
CA ASN A 41 -1.18 0.03 -4.48
C ASN A 41 -0.94 -1.05 -3.40
N LEU A 42 0.30 -1.16 -2.93
CA LEU A 42 0.66 -2.10 -1.86
C LEU A 42 0.02 -1.70 -0.53
N LYS A 43 -0.08 -0.40 -0.23
CA LYS A 43 -0.80 0.08 0.95
C LYS A 43 -2.29 -0.29 0.90
N LEU A 44 -2.97 -0.05 -0.22
CA LEU A 44 -4.38 -0.43 -0.40
C LEU A 44 -4.59 -1.94 -0.20
N TYR A 45 -3.68 -2.74 -0.76
CA TYR A 45 -3.71 -4.18 -0.56
C TYR A 45 -3.51 -4.58 0.91
N TRP A 46 -2.60 -3.91 1.61
CA TRP A 46 -2.37 -4.15 3.03
C TRP A 46 -3.60 -3.80 3.88
N GLU A 47 -4.26 -2.67 3.60
CA GLU A 47 -5.49 -2.27 4.27
C GLU A 47 -6.60 -3.30 4.07
N PHE A 48 -6.75 -3.83 2.85
CA PHE A 48 -7.66 -4.94 2.57
C PHE A 48 -7.35 -6.18 3.40
N LEU A 49 -6.08 -6.60 3.46
CA LEU A 49 -5.65 -7.76 4.24
C LEU A 49 -5.98 -7.60 5.74
N GLN A 50 -5.81 -6.39 6.26
CA GLN A 50 -6.16 -6.08 7.65
C GLN A 50 -7.67 -6.09 7.89
N GLU A 51 -8.48 -5.64 6.92
CA GLU A 51 -9.95 -5.67 7.01
C GLU A 51 -10.51 -7.09 7.08
N ILE A 52 -9.93 -8.02 6.32
CA ILE A 52 -10.33 -9.44 6.31
C ILE A 52 -9.58 -10.30 7.34
N GLY A 53 -8.57 -9.75 8.02
CA GLY A 53 -7.79 -10.44 9.05
C GLY A 53 -6.91 -11.58 8.53
N ILE A 54 -6.36 -11.45 7.32
CA ILE A 54 -5.53 -12.49 6.68
C ILE A 54 -4.06 -12.06 6.63
N ASP A 55 -3.17 -12.98 6.98
CA ASP A 55 -1.72 -12.82 6.79
C ASP A 55 -1.39 -12.87 5.30
N TRP A 56 -0.60 -11.90 4.82
CA TRP A 56 -0.16 -11.79 3.41
C TRP A 56 0.57 -13.05 2.89
N THR A 57 1.13 -13.88 3.78
CA THR A 57 1.78 -15.15 3.43
C THR A 57 0.80 -16.30 3.22
N GLN A 58 -0.45 -16.17 3.67
CA GLN A 58 -1.48 -17.23 3.66
C GLN A 58 -2.59 -16.95 2.64
N ILE A 59 -2.35 -16.06 1.68
CA ILE A 59 -3.37 -15.61 0.73
C ILE A 59 -3.72 -16.70 -0.29
N THR A 60 -5.01 -16.79 -0.62
CA THR A 60 -5.52 -17.68 -1.66
C THR A 60 -6.05 -16.91 -2.86
N ILE A 61 -6.28 -17.61 -3.98
CA ILE A 61 -6.90 -17.02 -5.17
C ILE A 61 -8.31 -16.47 -4.91
N LEU A 62 -9.02 -17.02 -3.93
CA LEU A 62 -10.33 -16.52 -3.52
C LEU A 62 -10.20 -15.14 -2.87
N ASN A 63 -9.20 -14.95 -2.00
CA ASN A 63 -8.94 -13.65 -1.37
C ASN A 63 -8.53 -12.58 -2.40
N LEU A 64 -7.85 -12.97 -3.48
CA LEU A 64 -7.58 -12.04 -4.59
C LEU A 64 -8.86 -11.66 -5.33
N SER A 65 -9.82 -12.57 -5.46
CA SER A 65 -11.11 -12.27 -6.08
C SER A 65 -11.94 -11.33 -5.19
N GLU A 66 -11.90 -11.55 -3.87
CA GLU A 66 -12.46 -10.64 -2.86
C GLU A 66 -11.79 -9.27 -2.89
N PHE A 67 -10.46 -9.20 -3.08
CA PHE A 67 -9.75 -7.93 -3.21
C PHE A 67 -10.26 -7.12 -4.39
N ILE A 68 -10.47 -7.74 -5.56
CA ILE A 68 -11.04 -7.05 -6.73
C ILE A 68 -12.47 -6.56 -6.45
N HIS A 69 -13.28 -7.34 -5.72
CA HIS A 69 -14.60 -6.91 -5.31
C HIS A 69 -14.54 -5.73 -4.33
N TRP A 70 -13.67 -5.83 -3.32
CA TRP A 70 -13.42 -4.79 -2.32
C TRP A 70 -12.99 -3.49 -2.97
N LEU A 71 -12.06 -3.53 -3.93
CA LEU A 71 -11.63 -2.35 -4.69
C LEU A 71 -12.79 -1.63 -5.41
N LYS A 72 -13.76 -2.38 -5.96
CA LYS A 72 -14.93 -1.78 -6.63
C LYS A 72 -15.87 -1.10 -5.63
N THR A 73 -16.03 -1.71 -4.46
CA THR A 73 -16.87 -1.19 -3.38
C THR A 73 -16.21 0.01 -2.68
N ASP A 74 -14.89 -0.01 -2.52
CA ASP A 74 -14.12 1.06 -1.88
C ASP A 74 -13.82 2.22 -2.85
N PHE A 75 -13.68 1.99 -4.16
CA PHE A 75 -13.68 3.08 -5.16
C PHE A 75 -14.97 3.91 -5.09
N SER A 76 -16.09 3.26 -4.77
CA SER A 76 -17.36 3.95 -4.50
C SER A 76 -17.35 4.73 -3.18
N ARG A 77 -16.51 4.33 -2.20
CA ARG A 77 -16.29 5.03 -0.92
C ARG A 77 -15.23 6.14 -0.99
N GLU A 78 -14.17 6.01 -1.80
CA GLU A 78 -13.15 7.05 -2.03
C GLU A 78 -13.73 8.28 -2.71
N VAL A 79 -14.71 8.12 -3.61
CA VAL A 79 -15.46 9.26 -4.18
C VAL A 79 -16.19 10.07 -3.08
N LEU A 80 -16.47 9.46 -1.93
CA LEU A 80 -17.18 10.07 -0.81
C LEU A 80 -16.26 10.50 0.35
N LYS A 81 -14.99 10.08 0.39
CA LYS A 81 -14.00 10.57 1.37
C LYS A 81 -13.24 11.77 0.79
N PRO A 82 -13.14 12.90 1.50
CA PRO A 82 -12.24 13.97 1.06
C PRO A 82 -10.82 13.39 0.97
N ARG A 83 -10.14 13.74 -0.12
CA ARG A 83 -8.78 13.32 -0.48
C ARG A 83 -7.79 13.67 0.64
N ASN A 84 -7.71 12.85 1.69
CA ASN A 84 -6.90 13.14 2.87
C ASN A 84 -5.47 12.62 2.68
N ASN A 85 -4.65 13.51 2.14
CA ASN A 85 -3.26 13.81 2.53
C ASN A 85 -2.41 12.63 3.00
N MET A 86 -1.75 11.98 2.05
CA MET A 86 -0.55 11.19 2.30
C MET A 86 0.56 12.14 2.80
N THR A 87 0.77 12.23 4.11
CA THR A 87 1.82 13.08 4.69
C THR A 87 3.16 12.38 4.55
N PHE A 88 4.05 12.94 3.72
CA PHE A 88 5.44 12.54 3.67
C PHE A 88 6.19 13.26 4.80
N SER A 89 6.64 12.53 5.82
CA SER A 89 7.54 13.09 6.83
C SER A 89 8.94 13.23 6.23
N ILE A 90 9.38 14.48 6.09
CA ILE A 90 10.76 14.85 5.76
C ILE A 90 11.57 14.89 7.06
N GLY A 91 12.56 14.01 7.17
CA GLY A 91 13.63 14.04 8.16
C GLY A 91 14.96 14.02 7.44
#